data_AF-M2R0K4-F1
#
_entry.id   AF-M2R0K4-F1
#
_cell.length_a   1.000
_cell.length_b   1.000
_cell.length_c   1.000
_cell.angle_alpha   90.00
_cell.angle_beta   90.00
_cell.angle_gamma   90.00
#
_symmetry.space_group_name_H-M   'P 1'
#
loop_
_entity.id
_entity.type
_entity.pdbx_description
1 polymer ?
#
loop_
_entity_poly.entity_id
_entity_poly.type
_entity_poly.pdbx_seq_one_letter_code
_entity_poly.pdbx_strand_id
1 'polypeptide(L)'
;MTTEQETQLTLRLPKWDNEKFFAEIDRSQAQALWGYDHFRLWMDWNDEHDTYYVPGGMVVYYGAAPFYVYLVDVPDTLSGDILRGRRDLPRYDCHLKIIGDEVTEVEFEAPLQLREDDDSRFSEKLNEDAKDLLDTLLVIMYDESLHFAKPARTRREIEVLLKCRGSPHVVQLLGRTWDDRLVFPLHKKPFVAAARAGRSIANIRKWMLGIVDGLSAIHAAGHTYRDFRLDNLLDHDPVILIDLECTLATTVCMAPELAVKGVPADTDYNIATDMYGLGHLLQVICYSNNPRSRYIEWPVPPPFEKIFEACTQHDPKLRPALAQVRTMLEDIGV
;
A
#
# COMPACT_ATOMS: atom_id res chain seq x y z
N MET A 1 -53.65 -11.96 -28.18
CA MET A 1 -52.36 -12.31 -28.80
C MET A 1 -51.84 -11.10 -29.53
N THR A 2 -50.91 -10.35 -28.92
CA THR A 2 -49.76 -9.70 -29.56
C THR A 2 -48.83 -9.24 -28.44
N THR A 3 -47.62 -9.74 -28.54
CA THR A 3 -46.45 -9.61 -27.68
C THR A 3 -45.90 -8.19 -27.67
N GLU A 4 -45.89 -7.55 -26.51
CA GLU A 4 -44.95 -6.46 -26.23
C GLU A 4 -43.66 -7.09 -25.69
N GLN A 5 -42.70 -7.22 -26.61
CA GLN A 5 -41.32 -7.52 -26.29
C GLN A 5 -40.74 -6.31 -25.53
N GLU A 6 -40.66 -6.43 -24.21
CA GLU A 6 -39.76 -5.62 -23.38
C GLU A 6 -38.34 -5.79 -23.92
N THR A 7 -37.94 -4.82 -24.73
CA THR A 7 -36.57 -4.70 -25.21
C THR A 7 -35.76 -4.17 -24.04
N GLN A 8 -35.28 -5.08 -23.19
CA GLN A 8 -34.19 -4.79 -22.26
C GLN A 8 -32.92 -4.51 -23.09
N LEU A 9 -32.76 -3.25 -23.49
CA LEU A 9 -31.48 -2.67 -23.87
C LEU A 9 -30.60 -2.64 -22.61
N THR A 10 -30.08 -3.81 -22.24
CA THR A 10 -28.84 -3.87 -21.47
C THR A 10 -27.77 -3.31 -22.39
N LEU A 11 -27.50 -2.01 -22.27
CA LEU A 11 -26.28 -1.38 -22.74
C LEU A 11 -25.13 -2.16 -22.10
N ARG A 12 -24.67 -3.21 -22.78
CA ARG A 12 -23.45 -3.92 -22.42
C ARG A 12 -22.34 -2.88 -22.61
N LEU A 13 -21.90 -2.33 -21.49
CA LEU A 13 -20.70 -1.50 -21.46
C LEU A 13 -19.61 -2.24 -22.25
N PRO A 14 -18.83 -1.54 -23.09
CA PRO A 14 -17.81 -2.18 -23.89
C PRO A 14 -16.89 -3.00 -22.98
N LYS A 15 -16.70 -4.28 -23.31
CA LYS A 15 -15.75 -5.14 -22.60
C LYS A 15 -14.37 -4.50 -22.72
N TRP A 16 -13.74 -4.19 -21.60
CA TRP A 16 -12.38 -3.67 -21.57
C TRP A 16 -11.41 -4.78 -21.96
N ASP A 17 -10.56 -4.50 -22.93
CA ASP A 17 -9.44 -5.36 -23.32
C ASP A 17 -8.14 -4.83 -22.70
N ASN A 18 -7.08 -5.66 -22.74
CA ASN A 18 -5.78 -5.28 -22.17
C ASN A 18 -5.25 -3.98 -22.80
N GLU A 19 -5.44 -3.78 -24.11
CA GLU A 19 -4.91 -2.61 -24.82
C GLU A 19 -5.50 -1.31 -24.29
N LYS A 20 -6.84 -1.21 -24.22
CA LYS A 20 -7.50 -0.01 -23.70
C LYS A 20 -7.21 0.23 -22.23
N PHE A 21 -7.25 -0.82 -21.43
CA PHE A 21 -6.96 -0.73 -19.99
C PHE A 21 -5.57 -0.14 -19.76
N PHE A 22 -4.60 -0.62 -20.51
CA PHE A 22 -3.22 -0.21 -20.34
C PHE A 22 -2.86 1.10 -21.01
N ALA A 23 -3.50 1.47 -22.12
CA ALA A 23 -3.40 2.81 -22.66
C ALA A 23 -3.83 3.87 -21.62
N GLU A 24 -4.87 3.57 -20.82
CA GLU A 24 -5.33 4.47 -19.76
C GLU A 24 -4.35 4.56 -18.59
N ILE A 25 -3.79 3.44 -18.16
CA ILE A 25 -2.73 3.38 -17.14
C ILE A 25 -1.51 4.20 -17.60
N ASP A 26 -1.03 3.95 -18.82
CA ASP A 26 0.16 4.59 -19.36
C ASP A 26 -0.05 6.10 -19.51
N ARG A 27 -1.25 6.53 -19.93
CA ARG A 27 -1.65 7.94 -19.98
C ARG A 27 -1.62 8.60 -18.59
N SER A 28 -2.17 7.94 -17.58
CA SER A 28 -2.21 8.45 -16.21
C SER A 28 -0.80 8.53 -15.59
N GLN A 29 0.05 7.55 -15.87
CA GLN A 29 1.46 7.58 -15.45
C GLN A 29 2.23 8.70 -16.13
N ALA A 30 2.08 8.88 -17.44
CA ALA A 30 2.74 9.95 -18.17
C ALA A 30 2.35 11.34 -17.65
N GLN A 31 1.06 11.54 -17.34
CA GLN A 31 0.58 12.79 -16.74
C GLN A 31 1.20 13.04 -15.36
N ALA A 32 1.27 12.02 -14.51
CA ALA A 32 1.88 12.14 -13.19
C ALA A 32 3.38 12.45 -13.30
N LEU A 33 4.12 11.73 -14.14
CA LEU A 33 5.57 11.92 -14.34
C LEU A 33 5.90 13.29 -14.93
N TRP A 34 5.03 13.83 -15.80
CA TRP A 34 5.26 15.15 -16.38
C TRP A 34 5.48 16.23 -15.31
N GLY A 35 4.68 16.24 -14.25
CA GLY A 35 4.86 17.19 -13.14
C GLY A 35 6.19 17.01 -12.42
N TYR A 36 6.60 15.77 -12.16
CA TYR A 36 7.87 15.47 -11.49
C TYR A 36 9.09 15.88 -12.33
N ASP A 37 9.00 15.77 -13.66
CA ASP A 37 10.09 16.07 -14.58
C ASP A 37 10.16 17.55 -15.00
N HIS A 38 9.16 18.38 -14.64
CA HIS A 38 9.09 19.78 -15.09
C HIS A 38 8.99 20.80 -13.97
N PHE A 39 8.55 20.40 -12.77
CA PHE A 39 8.44 21.32 -11.65
C PHE A 39 9.66 21.29 -10.76
N ARG A 40 10.19 22.48 -10.49
CA ARG A 40 11.44 22.68 -9.75
C ARG A 40 11.41 21.99 -8.40
N LEU A 41 10.28 22.08 -7.68
CA LEU A 41 10.13 21.42 -6.38
C LEU A 41 10.45 19.91 -6.45
N TRP A 42 10.05 19.25 -7.54
CA TRP A 42 10.20 17.82 -7.72
C TRP A 42 11.50 17.42 -8.44
N MET A 43 12.05 18.29 -9.28
CA MET A 43 13.32 18.06 -9.99
C MET A 43 14.54 18.28 -9.11
N ASP A 44 14.52 19.33 -8.29
CA ASP A 44 15.60 19.65 -7.34
C ASP A 44 15.50 18.79 -6.07
N TRP A 45 14.56 17.84 -6.05
CA TRP A 45 14.42 16.87 -4.99
C TRP A 45 15.68 16.00 -4.92
N ASN A 46 16.49 16.27 -3.89
CA ASN A 46 17.66 15.47 -3.56
C ASN A 46 17.24 14.42 -2.52
N ASP A 47 17.53 13.14 -2.77
CA ASP A 47 17.23 12.02 -1.85
C ASP A 47 17.87 12.21 -0.46
N GLU A 48 18.83 13.14 -0.33
CA GLU A 48 19.48 13.51 0.94
C GLU A 48 18.59 14.35 1.88
N HIS A 49 17.45 14.88 1.42
CA HIS A 49 16.53 15.67 2.24
C HIS A 49 15.16 14.98 2.29
N ASP A 50 14.90 14.34 3.43
CA ASP A 50 13.70 13.55 3.65
C ASP A 50 12.41 14.34 3.35
N THR A 51 11.55 13.72 2.55
CA THR A 51 10.14 14.15 2.41
C THR A 51 9.31 13.40 3.45
N TYR A 52 8.54 14.12 4.26
CA TYR A 52 7.75 13.52 5.32
C TYR A 52 6.25 13.63 5.03
N TYR A 53 5.55 12.49 5.03
CA TYR A 53 4.09 12.49 5.03
C TYR A 53 3.59 12.78 6.43
N VAL A 54 2.72 13.78 6.55
CA VAL A 54 2.07 14.17 7.80
C VAL A 54 0.56 13.95 7.68
N PRO A 55 -0.18 13.83 8.79
CA PRO A 55 -1.65 13.83 8.76
C PRO A 55 -2.16 15.02 7.94
N GLY A 56 -2.93 14.74 6.89
CA GLY A 56 -3.50 15.76 6.01
C GLY A 56 -2.51 16.51 5.10
N GLY A 57 -1.22 16.15 5.04
CA GLY A 57 -0.26 16.91 4.26
C GLY A 57 1.08 16.25 3.97
N MET A 58 2.06 17.05 3.57
CA MET A 58 3.43 16.65 3.34
C MET A 58 4.39 17.77 3.69
N VAL A 59 5.58 17.41 4.15
CA VAL A 59 6.71 18.32 4.34
C VAL A 59 7.76 18.00 3.29
N VAL A 60 8.17 19.02 2.55
CA VAL A 60 9.20 18.92 1.50
C VAL A 60 10.23 20.02 1.69
N TYR A 61 11.46 19.78 1.23
CA TYR A 61 12.52 20.78 1.19
C TYR A 61 12.74 21.28 -0.24
N TYR A 62 13.09 22.55 -0.39
CA TYR A 62 13.36 23.14 -1.70
C TYR A 62 14.43 24.23 -1.65
N GLY A 63 15.03 24.52 -2.81
CA GLY A 63 16.03 25.58 -2.97
C GLY A 63 17.45 25.18 -2.57
N ALA A 64 18.42 26.04 -2.87
CA ALA A 64 19.84 25.80 -2.63
C ALA A 64 20.26 25.95 -1.16
N ALA A 65 19.53 26.78 -0.39
CA ALA A 65 19.46 26.67 1.06
C ALA A 65 18.13 25.95 1.33
N PRO A 66 18.11 24.76 1.96
CA PRO A 66 16.90 23.96 2.00
C PRO A 66 15.86 24.63 2.91
N PHE A 67 14.89 25.30 2.28
CA PHE A 67 13.72 25.80 2.96
C PHE A 67 12.69 24.68 3.05
N TYR A 68 12.13 24.44 4.23
CA TYR A 68 11.02 23.49 4.35
C TYR A 68 9.68 24.14 3.97
N VAL A 69 8.79 23.33 3.40
CA VAL A 69 7.40 23.70 3.06
C VAL A 69 6.46 22.66 3.62
N TYR A 70 5.52 23.10 4.43
CA TYR A 70 4.39 22.29 4.91
C TYR A 70 3.20 22.48 3.97
N LEU A 71 2.83 21.44 3.22
CA LEU A 71 1.69 21.43 2.31
C LEU A 71 0.52 20.67 2.94
N VAL A 72 -0.65 21.28 3.07
CA VAL A 72 -1.90 20.58 3.44
C VAL A 72 -2.66 20.19 2.18
N ASP A 73 -3.11 18.95 2.09
CA ASP A 73 -3.94 18.51 0.97
C ASP A 73 -5.34 19.12 1.05
N VAL A 74 -5.58 20.10 0.18
CA VAL A 74 -6.89 20.68 -0.07
C VAL A 74 -7.15 20.54 -1.57
N PRO A 75 -8.09 19.69 -2.01
CA PRO A 75 -8.39 19.51 -3.42
C PRO A 75 -8.71 20.82 -4.13
N ASP A 76 -8.35 20.93 -5.41
CA ASP A 76 -8.64 22.07 -6.29
C ASP A 76 -8.08 23.44 -5.82
N THR A 77 -6.93 23.42 -5.13
CA THR A 77 -6.22 24.61 -4.65
C THR A 77 -4.72 24.52 -4.93
N LEU A 78 -3.97 25.60 -4.68
CA LEU A 78 -2.51 25.64 -4.82
C LEU A 78 -1.81 24.47 -4.11
N SER A 79 -2.08 24.24 -2.82
CA SER A 79 -1.41 23.17 -2.08
C SER A 79 -1.75 21.78 -2.62
N GLY A 80 -3.02 21.54 -2.96
CA GLY A 80 -3.46 20.29 -3.56
C GLY A 80 -2.88 20.02 -4.95
N ASP A 81 -2.79 21.04 -5.78
CA ASP A 81 -2.21 20.94 -7.13
C ASP A 81 -0.70 20.72 -7.11
N ILE A 82 0.02 21.33 -6.15
CA ILE A 82 1.44 21.04 -5.93
C ILE A 82 1.60 19.56 -5.59
N LEU A 83 0.88 19.07 -4.57
CA LEU A 83 0.96 17.67 -4.10
C LEU A 83 0.64 16.64 -5.19
N ARG A 84 -0.23 17.00 -6.15
CA ARG A 84 -0.63 16.17 -7.30
C ARG A 84 0.31 16.28 -8.50
N GLY A 85 1.35 17.13 -8.44
CA GLY A 85 2.22 17.39 -9.58
C GLY A 85 1.50 18.07 -10.74
N ARG A 86 0.51 18.93 -10.45
CA ARG A 86 -0.21 19.76 -11.44
C ARG A 86 0.28 21.19 -11.51
N ARG A 87 0.98 21.65 -10.46
CA ARG A 87 1.54 23.00 -10.36
C ARG A 87 2.89 22.98 -9.64
N ASP A 88 3.81 23.85 -10.04
CA ASP A 88 5.07 24.06 -9.31
C ASP A 88 4.85 24.93 -8.06
N LEU A 89 5.74 24.79 -7.08
CA LEU A 89 5.82 25.69 -5.95
C LEU A 89 6.27 27.08 -6.46
N PRO A 90 5.50 28.16 -6.20
CA PRO A 90 5.94 29.52 -6.54
C PRO A 90 7.29 29.85 -5.88
N ARG A 91 8.00 30.87 -6.40
CA ARG A 91 9.34 31.19 -5.90
C ARG A 91 9.24 31.98 -4.59
N TYR A 92 9.84 31.41 -3.54
CA TYR A 92 10.01 32.01 -2.23
C TYR A 92 11.41 31.70 -1.70
N ASP A 93 11.95 32.57 -0.87
CA ASP A 93 13.26 32.41 -0.22
C ASP A 93 13.10 32.34 1.32
N CYS A 94 12.09 31.61 1.78
CA CYS A 94 11.75 31.44 3.19
C CYS A 94 11.01 30.12 3.45
N HIS A 95 10.83 29.75 4.71
CA HIS A 95 10.04 28.57 5.05
C HIS A 95 8.54 28.86 4.95
N LEU A 96 7.76 27.87 4.52
CA LEU A 96 6.35 28.09 4.20
C LEU A 96 5.43 27.06 4.83
N LYS A 97 4.21 27.51 5.10
CA LYS A 97 3.03 26.68 5.32
C LYS A 97 1.97 27.07 4.29
N ILE A 98 1.53 26.10 3.49
CA ILE A 98 0.54 26.30 2.43
C ILE A 98 -0.69 25.44 2.73
N ILE A 99 -1.83 26.11 2.93
CA ILE A 99 -3.13 25.47 3.16
C ILE A 99 -4.11 26.02 2.14
N GLY A 100 -4.57 25.18 1.21
CA GLY A 100 -5.40 25.67 0.13
C GLY A 100 -4.60 26.61 -0.76
N ASP A 101 -5.12 27.82 -0.93
CA ASP A 101 -4.45 28.91 -1.65
C ASP A 101 -3.69 29.87 -0.72
N GLU A 102 -3.77 29.68 0.59
CA GLU A 102 -3.12 30.55 1.57
C GLU A 102 -1.66 30.12 1.78
N VAL A 103 -0.74 31.07 1.57
CA VAL A 103 0.71 30.88 1.76
C VAL A 103 1.16 31.74 2.93
N THR A 104 1.73 31.12 3.95
CA THR A 104 2.21 31.80 5.16
C THR A 104 3.70 31.49 5.37
N GLU A 105 4.51 32.53 5.60
CA GLU A 105 5.88 32.35 6.05
C GLU A 105 5.91 31.86 7.51
N VAL A 106 6.78 30.90 7.80
CA VAL A 106 6.92 30.30 9.13
C VAL A 106 8.37 30.33 9.57
N GLU A 107 8.61 30.27 10.89
CA GLU A 107 9.96 30.03 11.39
C GLU A 107 10.38 28.60 11.07
N PHE A 108 11.69 28.32 11.08
CA PHE A 108 12.17 26.93 10.99
C PHE A 108 11.66 26.11 12.18
N GLU A 109 10.57 25.39 11.98
CA GLU A 109 10.25 24.25 12.81
C GLU A 109 11.07 23.10 12.24
N ALA A 110 12.08 22.63 12.99
CA ALA A 110 12.65 21.32 12.72
C ALA A 110 11.46 20.38 12.48
N PRO A 111 11.49 19.54 11.43
CA PRO A 111 10.44 18.54 11.27
C PRO A 111 10.20 17.92 12.62
N LEU A 112 8.95 17.56 12.91
CA LEU A 112 8.72 16.54 13.91
C LEU A 112 9.65 15.40 13.50
N GLN A 113 10.83 15.34 14.14
CA GLN A 113 11.63 14.16 14.10
C GLN A 113 10.61 13.16 14.63
N LEU A 114 10.13 12.27 13.76
CA LEU A 114 9.89 10.92 14.22
C LEU A 114 11.24 10.58 14.85
N ARG A 115 11.36 10.85 16.16
CA ARG A 115 12.64 11.00 16.86
C ARG A 115 13.48 9.80 16.47
N GLU A 116 14.78 9.93 16.35
CA GLU A 116 15.64 8.74 16.29
C GLU A 116 15.41 7.84 17.55
N ASP A 117 14.82 8.37 18.63
CA ASP A 117 14.30 7.61 19.79
C ASP A 117 13.15 6.62 19.43
N ASP A 118 12.60 6.79 18.23
CA ASP A 118 11.52 6.01 17.62
C ASP A 118 12.04 4.90 16.69
N ASP A 119 13.36 4.80 16.53
CA ASP A 119 14.03 3.59 16.02
C ASP A 119 13.83 2.39 16.95
N SER A 120 13.29 2.58 18.16
CA SER A 120 12.74 1.46 18.93
C SER A 120 11.57 0.74 18.23
N ARG A 121 10.90 1.36 17.25
CA ARG A 121 9.85 0.74 16.43
C ARG A 121 10.37 -0.02 15.20
N PHE A 122 11.59 0.28 14.76
CA PHE A 122 12.32 -0.43 13.69
C PHE A 122 13.48 -1.26 14.23
N SER A 123 13.66 -1.24 15.55
CA SER A 123 14.62 -2.01 16.29
C SER A 123 14.58 -3.46 15.83
N GLU A 124 15.70 -3.95 15.31
CA GLU A 124 15.91 -5.38 15.04
C GLU A 124 15.87 -6.23 16.33
N LYS A 125 15.80 -5.59 17.50
CA LYS A 125 15.66 -6.26 18.78
C LYS A 125 14.31 -6.95 18.88
N LEU A 126 14.37 -8.26 19.09
CA LEU A 126 13.27 -9.09 19.53
C LEU A 126 12.61 -8.49 20.78
N ASN A 127 11.29 -8.30 20.75
CA ASN A 127 10.53 -7.97 21.96
C ASN A 127 10.62 -9.12 22.96
N GLU A 128 10.83 -8.81 24.25
CA GLU A 128 11.04 -9.83 25.29
C GLU A 128 9.88 -10.83 25.38
N ASP A 129 8.65 -10.38 25.12
CA ASP A 129 7.43 -11.21 25.12
C ASP A 129 7.33 -12.22 23.97
N ALA A 130 8.12 -11.99 22.90
CA ALA A 130 8.21 -12.87 21.74
C ALA A 130 9.17 -14.04 21.99
N LYS A 131 10.12 -13.89 22.93
CA LYS A 131 11.21 -14.85 23.16
C LYS A 131 10.69 -16.22 23.58
N ASP A 132 9.76 -16.27 24.53
CA ASP A 132 9.18 -17.53 25.01
C ASP A 132 8.52 -18.31 23.88
N LEU A 133 7.82 -17.62 22.96
CA LEU A 133 7.17 -18.25 21.82
C LEU A 133 8.20 -18.67 20.76
N LEU A 134 9.20 -17.82 20.50
CA LEU A 134 10.30 -18.11 19.59
C LEU A 134 11.05 -19.38 20.01
N ASP A 135 11.32 -19.54 21.30
CA ASP A 135 12.02 -20.69 21.86
C ASP A 135 11.29 -22.02 21.60
N THR A 136 9.97 -21.99 21.41
CA THR A 136 9.16 -23.17 21.04
C THR A 136 9.30 -23.60 19.59
N LEU A 137 9.85 -22.75 18.71
CA LEU A 137 10.01 -23.08 17.29
C LEU A 137 11.11 -24.12 17.10
N LEU A 138 10.91 -25.00 16.11
CA LEU A 138 11.91 -25.97 15.68
C LEU A 138 13.19 -25.25 15.22
N VAL A 139 14.35 -25.72 15.68
CA VAL A 139 15.63 -25.23 15.19
C VAL A 139 15.90 -25.85 13.81
N ILE A 140 16.07 -25.00 12.80
CA ILE A 140 16.33 -25.35 11.42
C ILE A 140 17.81 -25.10 11.11
N MET A 141 18.46 -26.09 10.49
CA MET A 141 19.78 -25.89 9.89
C MET A 141 19.61 -24.98 8.67
N TYR A 142 20.12 -23.75 8.78
CA TYR A 142 20.01 -22.77 7.71
C TYR A 142 20.79 -23.21 6.47
N ASP A 143 20.18 -22.99 5.30
CA ASP A 143 20.74 -23.31 3.99
C ASP A 143 20.36 -22.14 3.08
N GLU A 144 21.32 -21.30 2.73
CA GLU A 144 21.10 -20.08 1.95
C GLU A 144 20.52 -20.34 0.55
N SER A 145 20.61 -21.57 0.04
CA SER A 145 20.06 -21.94 -1.26
C SER A 145 18.57 -22.32 -1.20
N LEU A 146 18.08 -22.67 0.00
CA LEU A 146 16.72 -23.14 0.25
C LEU A 146 15.92 -22.23 1.19
N HIS A 147 16.61 -21.42 1.99
CA HIS A 147 16.02 -20.68 3.09
C HIS A 147 16.25 -19.17 2.96
N PHE A 148 15.27 -18.43 3.45
CA PHE A 148 15.39 -17.03 3.83
C PHE A 148 15.26 -16.94 5.35
N ALA A 149 16.08 -16.12 6.00
CA ALA A 149 15.97 -15.88 7.44
C ALA A 149 15.89 -14.39 7.74
N LYS A 150 15.03 -14.00 8.69
CA LYS A 150 14.96 -12.64 9.21
C LYS A 150 14.84 -12.62 10.74
N PRO A 151 15.25 -11.54 11.42
CA PRO A 151 15.03 -11.41 12.86
C PRO A 151 13.54 -11.60 13.21
N ALA A 152 13.27 -12.29 14.32
CA ALA A 152 11.95 -12.23 14.94
C ALA A 152 11.81 -10.87 15.63
N ARG A 153 10.71 -10.15 15.40
CA ARG A 153 10.49 -8.84 16.03
C ARG A 153 9.41 -8.89 17.10
N THR A 154 8.24 -9.39 16.75
CA THR A 154 7.06 -9.34 17.62
C THR A 154 6.49 -10.72 17.88
N ARG A 155 5.91 -10.91 19.07
CA ARG A 155 5.18 -12.12 19.42
C ARG A 155 4.02 -12.35 18.44
N ARG A 156 3.33 -11.27 18.08
CA ARG A 156 2.21 -11.25 17.14
C ARG A 156 2.58 -11.85 15.79
N GLU A 157 3.72 -11.46 15.23
CA GLU A 157 4.19 -12.01 13.95
C GLU A 157 4.27 -13.54 13.99
N ILE A 158 4.91 -14.08 15.03
CA ILE A 158 5.06 -15.53 15.21
C ILE A 158 3.69 -16.19 15.37
N GLU A 159 2.77 -15.60 16.15
CA GLU A 159 1.41 -16.12 16.33
C GLU A 159 0.63 -16.17 15.00
N VAL A 160 0.67 -15.10 14.21
CA VAL A 160 0.01 -15.05 12.89
C VAL A 160 0.59 -16.10 11.97
N LEU A 161 1.92 -16.19 11.88
CA LEU A 161 2.61 -17.19 11.07
C LEU A 161 2.24 -18.62 11.45
N LEU A 162 2.17 -18.91 12.75
CA LEU A 162 1.78 -20.23 13.25
C LEU A 162 0.31 -20.55 12.94
N LYS A 163 -0.60 -19.59 13.13
CA LYS A 163 -2.04 -19.78 12.84
C LYS A 163 -2.34 -19.90 11.35
N CYS A 164 -1.54 -19.28 10.49
CA CYS A 164 -1.69 -19.34 9.03
C CYS A 164 -0.95 -20.51 8.37
N ARG A 165 -0.35 -21.42 9.15
CA ARG A 165 0.32 -22.61 8.63
C ARG A 165 -0.64 -23.44 7.76
N GLY A 166 -0.12 -23.89 6.62
CA GLY A 166 -0.88 -24.65 5.63
C GLY A 166 -1.63 -23.81 4.61
N SER A 167 -1.73 -22.48 4.78
CA SER A 167 -2.27 -21.61 3.74
C SER A 167 -1.26 -21.44 2.60
N PRO A 168 -1.60 -21.77 1.34
CA PRO A 168 -0.69 -21.58 0.22
C PRO A 168 -0.50 -20.10 -0.16
N HIS A 169 -1.30 -19.20 0.41
CA HIS A 169 -1.31 -17.76 0.12
C HIS A 169 -0.58 -16.92 1.17
N VAL A 170 -0.02 -17.54 2.21
CA VAL A 170 0.71 -16.88 3.29
C VAL A 170 2.06 -17.57 3.44
N VAL A 171 3.12 -16.82 3.71
CA VAL A 171 4.46 -17.39 3.88
C VAL A 171 4.51 -18.39 5.04
N GLN A 172 5.25 -19.48 4.83
CA GLN A 172 5.28 -20.60 5.78
C GLN A 172 6.50 -20.50 6.70
N LEU A 173 6.28 -20.34 8.00
CA LEU A 173 7.33 -20.37 9.01
C LEU A 173 7.81 -21.80 9.27
N LEU A 174 9.03 -22.11 8.84
CA LEU A 174 9.67 -23.41 9.00
C LEU A 174 10.15 -23.63 10.45
N GLY A 175 10.67 -22.58 11.07
CA GLY A 175 11.21 -22.62 12.42
C GLY A 175 12.11 -21.43 12.69
N ARG A 176 13.17 -21.65 13.47
CA ARG A 176 14.19 -20.63 13.76
C ARG A 176 15.62 -21.15 13.59
N THR A 177 16.59 -20.26 13.50
CA THR A 177 18.02 -20.59 13.59
C THR A 177 18.49 -20.61 15.05
N TRP A 178 19.74 -21.03 15.29
CA TRP A 178 20.39 -20.99 16.62
C TRP A 178 20.61 -19.57 17.16
N ASP A 179 20.70 -18.59 16.28
CA ASP A 179 20.78 -17.16 16.57
C ASP A 179 19.41 -16.47 16.52
N ASP A 180 18.33 -17.23 16.73
CA ASP A 180 16.97 -16.70 16.97
C ASP A 180 16.36 -15.91 15.79
N ARG A 181 16.72 -16.27 14.55
CA ARG A 181 16.10 -15.75 13.33
C ARG A 181 14.99 -16.67 12.84
N LEU A 182 13.85 -16.12 12.41
CA LEU A 182 12.78 -16.87 11.78
C LEU A 182 13.23 -17.38 10.41
N VAL A 183 12.93 -18.65 10.11
CA VAL A 183 13.34 -19.32 8.85
C VAL A 183 12.12 -19.62 7.98
N PHE A 184 12.22 -19.28 6.70
CA PHE A 184 11.18 -19.43 5.67
C PHE A 184 11.77 -20.10 4.42
N PRO A 185 10.93 -20.67 3.53
CA PRO A 185 11.37 -21.07 2.20
C PRO A 185 11.90 -19.87 1.41
N LEU A 186 12.99 -20.08 0.66
CA LEU A 186 13.55 -19.06 -0.21
C LEU A 186 12.69 -18.90 -1.48
N HIS A 187 12.12 -17.71 -1.66
CA HIS A 187 11.45 -17.31 -2.89
C HIS A 187 12.29 -16.27 -3.62
N LYS A 188 12.75 -16.59 -4.83
CA LYS A 188 13.72 -15.76 -5.58
C LYS A 188 13.09 -14.65 -6.42
N LYS A 189 11.76 -14.60 -6.52
CA LYS A 189 11.06 -13.72 -7.43
C LYS A 189 10.20 -12.72 -6.66
N PRO A 190 10.60 -11.44 -6.61
CA PRO A 190 9.72 -10.41 -6.06
C PRO A 190 8.52 -10.21 -6.97
N PHE A 191 7.35 -9.95 -6.38
CA PHE A 191 6.10 -9.80 -7.14
C PHE A 191 6.13 -8.61 -8.12
N VAL A 192 6.82 -7.52 -7.79
CA VAL A 192 6.93 -6.33 -8.64
C VAL A 192 7.43 -6.67 -10.06
N ALA A 193 8.40 -7.59 -10.18
CA ALA A 193 8.91 -8.01 -11.48
C ALA A 193 7.85 -8.76 -12.29
N ALA A 194 7.06 -9.61 -11.64
CA ALA A 194 5.97 -10.36 -12.26
C ALA A 194 4.80 -9.45 -12.65
N ALA A 195 4.45 -8.48 -11.81
CA ALA A 195 3.43 -7.46 -12.11
C ALA A 195 3.76 -6.71 -13.41
N ARG A 196 5.02 -6.28 -13.55
CA ARG A 196 5.52 -5.57 -14.74
C ARG A 196 5.57 -6.46 -15.98
N ALA A 197 6.15 -7.66 -15.87
CA ALA A 197 6.33 -8.56 -17.03
C ALA A 197 5.03 -9.24 -17.48
N GLY A 198 4.12 -9.51 -16.55
CA GLY A 198 2.88 -10.25 -16.76
C GLY A 198 1.63 -9.36 -16.85
N ARG A 199 1.76 -8.08 -17.20
CA ARG A 199 0.65 -7.11 -17.20
C ARG A 199 -0.53 -7.60 -18.07
N SER A 200 -1.62 -8.02 -17.44
CA SER A 200 -2.90 -8.31 -18.09
C SER A 200 -4.05 -8.23 -17.08
N ILE A 201 -5.25 -7.91 -17.55
CA ILE A 201 -6.47 -7.93 -16.72
C ILE A 201 -6.65 -9.30 -16.07
N ALA A 202 -6.40 -10.39 -16.82
CA ALA A 202 -6.48 -11.76 -16.31
C ALA A 202 -5.49 -12.05 -15.17
N ASN A 203 -4.24 -11.61 -15.30
CA ASN A 203 -3.24 -11.81 -14.25
C ASN A 203 -3.52 -10.93 -13.03
N ILE A 204 -3.91 -9.67 -13.21
CA ILE A 204 -4.33 -8.80 -12.09
C ILE A 204 -5.48 -9.45 -11.33
N ARG A 205 -6.52 -9.92 -12.03
CA ARG A 205 -7.63 -10.65 -11.42
C ARG A 205 -7.15 -11.89 -10.65
N LYS A 206 -6.29 -12.72 -11.27
CA LYS A 206 -5.73 -13.93 -10.65
C LYS A 206 -4.96 -13.60 -9.36
N TRP A 207 -4.07 -12.61 -9.40
CA TRP A 207 -3.29 -12.19 -8.24
C TRP A 207 -4.19 -11.67 -7.12
N MET A 208 -5.16 -10.82 -7.45
CA MET A 208 -6.11 -10.28 -6.47
C MET A 208 -6.95 -11.36 -5.80
N LEU A 209 -7.38 -12.40 -6.54
CA LEU A 209 -8.08 -13.55 -5.95
C LEU A 209 -7.20 -14.29 -4.94
N GLY A 210 -5.93 -14.52 -5.27
CA GLY A 210 -4.99 -15.15 -4.34
C GLY A 210 -4.67 -14.28 -3.11
N ILE A 211 -4.60 -12.95 -3.28
CA ILE A 211 -4.45 -12.01 -2.16
C ILE A 211 -5.69 -12.08 -1.24
N VAL A 212 -6.90 -12.10 -1.81
CA VAL A 212 -8.14 -12.26 -1.03
C VAL A 212 -8.15 -13.57 -0.24
N ASP A 213 -7.65 -14.67 -0.81
CA ASP A 213 -7.53 -15.96 -0.14
C ASP A 213 -6.51 -15.91 1.01
N GLY A 214 -5.38 -15.22 0.83
CA GLY A 214 -4.40 -14.95 1.88
C GLY A 214 -4.97 -14.10 3.02
N LEU A 215 -5.66 -13.01 2.70
CA LEU A 215 -6.31 -12.16 3.70
C LEU A 215 -7.40 -12.90 4.47
N SER A 216 -8.16 -13.78 3.79
CA SER A 216 -9.17 -14.61 4.44
C SER A 216 -8.55 -15.52 5.52
N ALA A 217 -7.37 -16.09 5.25
CA ALA A 217 -6.65 -16.89 6.24
C ALA A 217 -6.19 -16.04 7.44
N ILE A 218 -5.67 -14.84 7.20
CA ILE A 218 -5.21 -13.92 8.25
C ILE A 218 -6.39 -13.42 9.10
N HIS A 219 -7.51 -13.04 8.47
CA HIS A 219 -8.73 -12.59 9.17
C HIS A 219 -9.36 -13.72 9.97
N ALA A 220 -9.39 -14.95 9.45
CA ALA A 220 -9.87 -16.12 10.18
C ALA A 220 -9.00 -16.45 11.40
N ALA A 221 -7.70 -16.12 11.37
CA ALA A 221 -6.80 -16.23 12.51
C ALA A 221 -7.03 -15.12 13.58
N GLY A 222 -7.91 -14.16 13.29
CA GLY A 222 -8.28 -13.05 14.17
C GLY A 222 -7.36 -11.82 14.05
N HIS A 223 -6.62 -11.70 12.94
CA HIS A 223 -5.65 -10.62 12.75
C HIS A 223 -5.93 -9.81 11.49
N THR A 224 -5.37 -8.61 11.43
CA THR A 224 -5.34 -7.73 10.24
C THR A 224 -3.94 -7.70 9.64
N TYR A 225 -3.85 -7.58 8.32
CA TYR A 225 -2.60 -7.57 7.56
C TYR A 225 -1.87 -6.24 7.63
N ARG A 226 -2.61 -5.13 7.48
CA ARG A 226 -2.20 -3.72 7.64
C ARG A 226 -1.19 -3.16 6.63
N ASP A 227 -0.29 -3.96 6.08
CA ASP A 227 0.82 -3.46 5.26
C ASP A 227 0.73 -3.85 3.77
N PHE A 228 -0.11 -3.11 3.04
CA PHE A 228 -0.49 -3.39 1.66
C PHE A 228 0.50 -2.78 0.66
N ARG A 229 1.65 -3.44 0.47
CA ARG A 229 2.68 -3.05 -0.51
C ARG A 229 2.96 -4.17 -1.51
N LEU A 230 3.39 -3.79 -2.72
CA LEU A 230 3.85 -4.76 -3.73
C LEU A 230 5.08 -5.56 -3.24
N ASP A 231 5.93 -4.94 -2.43
CA ASP A 231 7.14 -5.58 -1.89
C ASP A 231 6.81 -6.66 -0.85
N ASN A 232 5.62 -6.61 -0.27
CA ASN A 232 5.14 -7.61 0.67
C ASN A 232 4.41 -8.77 -0.02
N LEU A 233 4.59 -8.92 -1.34
CA LEU A 233 4.08 -10.01 -2.15
C LEU A 233 5.23 -10.77 -2.84
N LEU A 234 5.07 -12.09 -2.98
CA LEU A 234 6.00 -12.92 -3.75
C LEU A 234 5.35 -13.46 -5.03
N ASP A 235 6.11 -13.47 -6.13
CA ASP A 235 5.70 -14.09 -7.39
C ASP A 235 5.75 -15.62 -7.26
N HIS A 236 4.60 -16.18 -6.94
CA HIS A 236 4.36 -17.61 -6.85
C HIS A 236 2.94 -17.91 -7.39
N ASP A 237 2.66 -19.17 -7.70
CA ASP A 237 1.32 -19.63 -8.07
C ASP A 237 0.80 -20.64 -7.03
N PRO A 238 -0.03 -20.21 -6.07
CA PRO A 238 -0.63 -18.88 -5.96
C PRO A 238 0.33 -17.83 -5.35
N VAL A 239 -0.05 -16.54 -5.47
CA VAL A 239 0.67 -15.41 -4.85
C VAL A 239 0.73 -15.58 -3.33
N ILE A 240 1.86 -15.22 -2.73
CA ILE A 240 2.13 -15.38 -1.29
C ILE A 240 2.27 -14.01 -0.62
N LEU A 241 1.51 -13.79 0.45
CA LEU A 241 1.66 -12.65 1.35
C LEU A 241 2.82 -12.91 2.31
N ILE A 242 3.72 -11.93 2.41
CA ILE A 242 4.82 -11.91 3.38
C ILE A 242 4.67 -10.73 4.34
N ASP A 243 5.65 -10.60 5.23
CA ASP A 243 5.79 -9.49 6.19
C ASP A 243 4.59 -9.35 7.14
N LEU A 244 4.35 -10.41 7.92
CA LEU A 244 3.24 -10.50 8.88
C LEU A 244 3.58 -9.86 10.24
N GLU A 245 4.48 -8.88 10.26
CA GLU A 245 4.76 -8.10 11.48
C GLU A 245 3.48 -7.42 11.98
N CYS A 246 2.65 -6.95 11.04
CA CYS A 246 1.32 -6.41 11.28
C CYS A 246 1.28 -5.34 12.38
N THR A 247 2.38 -4.58 12.55
CA THR A 247 2.50 -3.58 13.62
C THR A 247 1.93 -2.24 13.16
N LEU A 248 2.30 -1.81 11.95
CA LEU A 248 1.91 -0.53 11.38
C LEU A 248 1.38 -0.74 9.96
N ALA A 249 0.60 0.24 9.49
CA ALA A 249 0.25 0.34 8.08
C ALA A 249 1.19 1.32 7.39
N THR A 250 1.63 1.01 6.18
CA THR A 250 2.28 1.99 5.32
C THR A 250 1.34 3.19 5.11
N THR A 251 1.86 4.40 5.25
CA THR A 251 1.08 5.66 5.23
C THR A 251 0.26 5.84 3.95
N VAL A 252 0.76 5.32 2.82
CA VAL A 252 0.10 5.40 1.51
C VAL A 252 -1.18 4.56 1.45
N CYS A 253 -1.24 3.42 2.13
CA CYS A 253 -2.41 2.53 2.16
C CYS A 253 -3.23 2.65 3.44
N MET A 254 -2.92 3.65 4.30
CA MET A 254 -3.57 3.85 5.58
C MET A 254 -5.00 4.38 5.41
N ALA A 255 -5.96 3.75 6.08
CA ALA A 255 -7.35 4.16 6.05
C ALA A 255 -7.55 5.56 6.67
N PRO A 256 -8.49 6.39 6.16
CA PRO A 256 -8.67 7.77 6.62
C PRO A 256 -8.91 7.91 8.13
N GLU A 257 -9.66 6.97 8.72
CA GLU A 257 -9.94 6.92 10.16
C GLU A 257 -8.71 6.62 11.03
N LEU A 258 -7.64 6.07 10.44
CA LEU A 258 -6.35 5.87 11.09
C LEU A 258 -5.45 7.09 10.89
N ALA A 259 -5.50 7.73 9.71
CA ALA A 259 -4.64 8.86 9.37
C ALA A 259 -4.88 10.10 10.24
N VAL A 260 -6.07 10.25 10.82
CA VAL A 260 -6.39 11.32 11.79
C VAL A 260 -5.83 11.04 13.20
N LYS A 261 -5.35 9.82 13.46
CA LYS A 261 -4.72 9.43 14.71
C LYS A 261 -3.21 9.52 14.52
N GLY A 262 -2.53 10.31 15.35
CA GLY A 262 -1.07 10.50 15.22
C GLY A 262 -0.32 9.17 15.18
N VAL A 263 -0.54 8.31 16.18
CA VAL A 263 -0.08 6.91 16.18
C VAL A 263 -1.28 6.02 16.51
N PRO A 264 -1.81 5.26 15.53
CA PRO A 264 -2.93 4.35 15.77
C PRO A 264 -2.56 3.25 16.77
N ALA A 265 -3.47 2.96 17.69
CA ALA A 265 -3.35 1.82 18.60
C ALA A 265 -3.70 0.51 17.85
N ASP A 266 -3.26 -0.63 18.40
CA ASP A 266 -3.53 -1.94 17.79
C ASP A 266 -5.02 -2.21 17.57
N THR A 267 -5.85 -1.75 18.51
CA THR A 267 -7.32 -1.87 18.51
C THR A 267 -8.01 -1.00 17.46
N ASP A 268 -7.30 -0.05 16.86
CA ASP A 268 -7.86 0.80 15.82
C ASP A 268 -7.93 0.07 14.48
N TYR A 269 -7.05 -0.91 14.26
CA TYR A 269 -7.03 -1.73 13.07
C TYR A 269 -8.10 -2.81 13.12
N ASN A 270 -8.85 -2.93 12.04
CA ASN A 270 -9.92 -3.91 11.90
C ASN A 270 -10.03 -4.37 10.44
N ILE A 271 -10.95 -5.29 10.16
CA ILE A 271 -11.12 -5.79 8.78
C ILE A 271 -11.39 -4.65 7.80
N ALA A 272 -12.18 -3.64 8.17
CA ALA A 272 -12.48 -2.51 7.28
C ALA A 272 -11.25 -1.66 6.95
N THR A 273 -10.26 -1.54 7.85
CA THR A 273 -8.99 -0.85 7.54
C THR A 273 -8.17 -1.65 6.52
N ASP A 274 -8.20 -2.98 6.61
CA ASP A 274 -7.57 -3.86 5.61
C ASP A 274 -8.29 -3.77 4.26
N MET A 275 -9.61 -3.65 4.24
CA MET A 275 -10.36 -3.48 2.98
C MET A 275 -9.96 -2.19 2.25
N TYR A 276 -9.71 -1.11 2.98
CA TYR A 276 -9.19 0.12 2.38
C TYR A 276 -7.79 -0.10 1.78
N GLY A 277 -6.90 -0.74 2.54
CA GLY A 277 -5.56 -1.10 2.08
C GLY A 277 -5.58 -2.02 0.85
N LEU A 278 -6.52 -2.97 0.78
CA LEU A 278 -6.71 -3.85 -0.38
C LEU A 278 -7.11 -3.07 -1.64
N GLY A 279 -7.92 -2.03 -1.52
CA GLY A 279 -8.24 -1.13 -2.63
C GLY A 279 -7.00 -0.43 -3.17
N HIS A 280 -6.17 0.12 -2.29
CA HIS A 280 -4.88 0.71 -2.69
C HIS A 280 -3.91 -0.32 -3.28
N LEU A 281 -3.88 -1.54 -2.75
CA LEU A 281 -3.08 -2.62 -3.31
C LEU A 281 -3.50 -2.95 -4.75
N LEU A 282 -4.81 -3.01 -5.02
CA LEU A 282 -5.33 -3.21 -6.37
C LEU A 282 -4.85 -2.10 -7.32
N GLN A 283 -4.93 -0.84 -6.88
CA GLN A 283 -4.44 0.30 -7.67
C GLN A 283 -2.95 0.13 -7.99
N VAL A 284 -2.07 -0.10 -7.00
CA VAL A 284 -0.63 -0.24 -7.28
C VAL A 284 -0.30 -1.47 -8.13
N ILE A 285 -1.09 -2.55 -8.04
CA ILE A 285 -0.95 -3.72 -8.93
C ILE A 285 -1.31 -3.36 -10.38
N CYS A 286 -2.41 -2.63 -10.61
CA CYS A 286 -2.80 -2.17 -11.94
C CYS A 286 -1.68 -1.34 -12.60
N TYR A 287 -1.02 -0.48 -11.82
CA TYR A 287 0.07 0.37 -12.28
C TYR A 287 1.44 -0.32 -12.26
N SER A 288 1.56 -1.47 -11.57
CA SER A 288 2.82 -2.19 -11.32
C SER A 288 3.93 -1.29 -10.76
N ASN A 289 3.51 -0.33 -9.92
CA ASN A 289 4.35 0.71 -9.37
C ASN A 289 3.74 1.28 -8.08
N ASN A 290 4.59 1.71 -7.15
CA ASN A 290 4.15 2.48 -5.99
C ASN A 290 4.16 3.98 -6.36
N PRO A 291 3.12 4.74 -6.02
CA PRO A 291 3.14 6.17 -6.25
C PRO A 291 4.21 6.80 -5.35
N ARG A 292 4.94 7.79 -5.88
CA ARG A 292 5.90 8.58 -5.09
C ARG A 292 5.22 9.28 -3.91
N SER A 293 3.93 9.60 -4.07
CA SER A 293 3.09 10.29 -3.08
C SER A 293 1.66 9.79 -3.11
N ARG A 294 1.03 9.69 -1.93
CA ARG A 294 -0.38 9.31 -1.78
C ARG A 294 -1.37 10.30 -2.43
N TYR A 295 -0.90 11.50 -2.76
CA TYR A 295 -1.72 12.54 -3.37
C TYR A 295 -1.76 12.44 -4.90
N ILE A 296 -0.93 11.59 -5.51
CA ILE A 296 -0.99 11.38 -6.95
C ILE A 296 -2.32 10.72 -7.30
N GLU A 297 -3.09 11.38 -8.17
CA GLU A 297 -4.35 10.83 -8.67
C GLU A 297 -4.07 9.79 -9.76
N TRP A 298 -4.10 8.52 -9.37
CA TRP A 298 -4.02 7.37 -10.27
C TRP A 298 -5.38 6.69 -10.37
N PRO A 299 -6.27 7.11 -11.29
CA PRO A 299 -7.57 6.47 -11.43
C PRO A 299 -7.38 4.98 -11.76
N VAL A 300 -8.16 4.12 -11.12
CA VAL A 300 -8.20 2.70 -11.47
C VAL A 300 -9.22 2.54 -12.62
N PRO A 301 -8.81 2.16 -13.85
CA PRO A 301 -9.74 2.00 -14.94
C PRO A 301 -10.64 0.77 -14.76
N PRO A 302 -11.78 0.68 -15.47
CA PRO A 302 -12.51 -0.56 -15.57
C PRO A 302 -11.63 -1.68 -16.17
N PRO A 303 -11.80 -2.93 -15.75
CA PRO A 303 -12.93 -3.43 -14.96
C PRO A 303 -12.74 -3.33 -13.44
N PHE A 304 -11.63 -2.77 -12.95
CA PHE A 304 -11.27 -2.77 -11.54
C PHE A 304 -11.79 -1.55 -10.75
N GLU A 305 -12.17 -0.47 -11.45
CA GLU A 305 -12.71 0.78 -10.89
C GLU A 305 -13.68 0.55 -9.73
N LYS A 306 -14.75 -0.21 -9.95
CA LYS A 306 -15.80 -0.41 -8.95
C LYS A 306 -15.31 -1.13 -7.69
N ILE A 307 -14.32 -2.00 -7.83
CA ILE A 307 -13.72 -2.71 -6.70
C ILE A 307 -12.89 -1.71 -5.88
N PHE A 308 -12.07 -0.92 -6.58
CA PHE A 308 -11.28 0.14 -5.95
C PHE A 308 -12.17 1.13 -5.19
N GLU A 309 -13.23 1.65 -5.83
CA GLU A 309 -14.17 2.59 -5.21
C GLU A 309 -14.90 2.00 -4.01
N ALA A 310 -15.35 0.74 -4.10
CA ALA A 310 -16.03 0.08 -2.99
C ALA A 310 -15.08 -0.11 -1.80
N CYS A 311 -13.84 -0.54 -2.04
CA CYS A 311 -12.83 -0.74 -1.01
C CYS A 311 -12.36 0.57 -0.36
N THR A 312 -12.24 1.65 -1.13
CA THR A 312 -11.66 2.92 -0.68
C THR A 312 -12.69 3.94 -0.15
N GLN A 313 -13.91 3.49 0.18
CA GLN A 313 -14.92 4.34 0.82
C GLN A 313 -14.40 4.98 2.11
N HIS A 314 -14.67 6.28 2.28
CA HIS A 314 -14.25 7.03 3.48
C HIS A 314 -14.93 6.50 4.75
N ASP A 315 -16.23 6.17 4.69
CA ASP A 315 -16.92 5.49 5.80
C ASP A 315 -16.55 4.00 5.81
N PRO A 316 -15.88 3.49 6.86
CA PRO A 316 -15.51 2.07 6.94
C PRO A 316 -16.71 1.12 6.89
N LYS A 317 -17.92 1.56 7.25
CA LYS A 317 -19.13 0.74 7.21
C LYS A 317 -19.64 0.47 5.80
N LEU A 318 -19.24 1.29 4.82
CA LEU A 318 -19.63 1.15 3.42
C LEU A 318 -18.67 0.25 2.63
N ARG A 319 -17.53 -0.10 3.22
CA ARG A 319 -16.53 -0.97 2.58
C ARG A 319 -17.07 -2.41 2.52
N PRO A 320 -16.84 -3.15 1.41
CA PRO A 320 -17.33 -4.49 1.24
C PRO A 320 -16.63 -5.48 2.17
N ALA A 321 -17.27 -6.61 2.46
CA ALA A 321 -16.60 -7.78 3.00
C ALA A 321 -15.70 -8.44 1.94
N LEU A 322 -14.67 -9.19 2.35
CA LEU A 322 -13.78 -9.93 1.44
C LEU A 322 -14.54 -10.83 0.45
N ALA A 323 -15.60 -11.51 0.91
CA ALA A 323 -16.43 -12.36 0.06
C ALA A 323 -17.10 -11.59 -1.09
N GLN A 324 -17.53 -10.34 -0.84
CA GLN A 324 -18.12 -9.49 -1.87
C GLN A 324 -17.05 -9.04 -2.89
N VAL A 325 -15.85 -8.68 -2.42
CA VAL A 325 -14.72 -8.37 -3.30
C VAL A 325 -14.35 -9.55 -4.18
N ARG A 326 -14.36 -10.77 -3.62
CA ARG A 326 -14.16 -12.00 -4.39
C ARG A 326 -15.17 -12.11 -5.53
N THR A 327 -16.47 -11.97 -5.25
CA THR A 327 -17.51 -12.04 -6.28
C THR A 327 -17.29 -10.97 -7.35
N MET A 328 -16.97 -9.73 -6.96
CA MET A 328 -16.67 -8.67 -7.93
C MET A 328 -15.48 -9.01 -8.83
N LEU A 329 -14.41 -9.60 -8.28
CA LEU A 329 -13.25 -10.07 -9.06
C LEU A 329 -13.61 -11.24 -9.97
N GLU A 330 -14.46 -12.16 -9.51
CA GLU A 330 -14.90 -13.32 -10.28
C GLU A 330 -15.78 -12.91 -11.47
N ASP A 331 -16.59 -11.86 -11.31
CA ASP A 331 -17.46 -11.28 -12.34
C ASP A 331 -16.70 -10.51 -13.44
N ILE A 332 -15.41 -10.22 -13.24
CA ILE A 332 -14.58 -9.63 -14.28
C ILE A 332 -14.42 -10.64 -15.42
N GLY A 333 -15.16 -10.42 -16.51
CA GLY A 333 -15.04 -11.19 -17.74
C GLY A 333 -13.70 -10.95 -18.40
N VAL A 334 -12.77 -11.89 -18.23
CA VAL A 334 -11.49 -11.95 -18.94
C VAL A 334 -11.61 -12.79 -20.20
#